data_AF-A0A7L3FR63-F1
#
_entry.id   AF-A0A7L3FR63-F1
#
_cell.length_a   1.000
_cell.length_b   1.000
_cell.length_c   1.000
_cell.angle_alpha   90.00
_cell.angle_beta   90.00
_cell.angle_gamma   90.00
#
_symmetry.space_group_name_H-M   'P 1'
#
loop_
_entity.id
_entity.type
_entity.pdbx_description
1 polymer ?
#
loop_
_entity_poly.entity_id
_entity_poly.type
_entity_poly.pdbx_seq_one_letter_code
_entity_poly.pdbx_strand_id
1 'polypeptide(L)'
;TDIGDILIAMNPFQPLPLYGREVSPLGPSRPGPSAPPTTSPTPLLPQAAERYRHQETGTLPPHIFAVASRAYHAMLGRRGGGPQSQCIVI
;
A
#
# COMPACT_ATOMS: atom_id res chain seq x y z
N THR A 1 13.21 6.53 -0.02
CA THR A 1 13.61 6.97 1.33
C THR A 1 12.60 7.95 1.86
N ASP A 2 12.12 7.79 3.09
CA ASP A 2 11.23 8.77 3.75
C ASP A 2 12.04 9.82 4.50
N ILE A 3 11.62 11.10 4.41
CA ILE A 3 12.12 12.24 5.18
C ILE A 3 10.90 12.96 5.76
N GLY A 4 10.52 12.59 6.99
CA GLY A 4 9.30 13.09 7.62
C GLY A 4 8.06 12.79 6.79
N ASP A 5 7.39 13.83 6.28
CA ASP A 5 6.20 13.70 5.44
C ASP A 5 6.51 13.45 3.96
N ILE A 6 7.76 13.69 3.52
CA ILE A 6 8.19 13.60 2.12
C ILE A 6 8.79 12.24 1.82
N LEU A 7 8.42 11.62 0.69
CA LEU A 7 9.04 10.40 0.18
C LEU A 7 9.93 10.75 -1.02
N ILE A 8 11.22 10.44 -0.92
CA ILE A 8 12.17 10.50 -2.03
C ILE A 8 12.21 9.15 -2.74
N ALA A 9 11.93 9.14 -4.03
CA ALA A 9 12.06 7.97 -4.89
C ALA A 9 13.03 8.26 -6.04
N MET A 10 13.88 7.29 -6.37
CA MET A 10 14.72 7.34 -7.58
C MET A 10 14.11 6.41 -8.61
N ASN A 11 13.87 6.91 -9.84
CA ASN A 11 13.33 6.09 -10.91
C ASN A 11 14.40 5.08 -11.39
N PRO A 12 14.16 3.77 -11.24
CA PRO A 12 15.11 2.75 -11.72
C PRO A 12 15.04 2.54 -13.24
N PHE A 13 14.09 3.19 -13.94
CA PHE A 13 13.83 3.04 -15.39
C PHE A 13 13.57 1.59 -15.84
N GLN A 14 13.22 0.72 -14.90
CA GLN A 14 12.87 -0.67 -15.12
C GLN A 14 11.73 -1.08 -14.19
N PRO A 15 10.82 -1.97 -14.62
CA PRO A 15 9.75 -2.45 -13.75
C PRO A 15 10.33 -3.27 -12.60
N LEU A 16 10.09 -2.83 -11.37
CA LEU A 16 10.45 -3.59 -10.17
C LEU A 16 9.23 -4.35 -9.64
N PRO A 17 9.40 -5.58 -9.10
CA PRO A 17 8.31 -6.39 -8.56
C PRO A 17 7.79 -5.90 -7.20
N LEU A 18 7.76 -4.59 -6.97
CA LEU A 18 7.36 -3.95 -5.70
C LEU A 18 5.84 -3.77 -5.58
N TYR A 19 5.15 -3.72 -6.73
CA TYR A 19 3.70 -3.59 -6.83
C TYR A 19 3.00 -4.94 -7.10
N GLY A 20 3.77 -6.02 -7.21
CA GLY A 20 3.27 -7.36 -7.50
C GLY A 20 2.58 -8.01 -6.30
N ARG A 21 1.79 -9.06 -6.59
CA ARG A 21 1.05 -9.84 -5.58
C ARG A 21 1.98 -10.61 -4.62
N GLU A 22 3.24 -10.85 -5.00
CA GLU A 22 4.15 -11.83 -4.40
C GLU A 22 5.22 -11.23 -3.45
N VAL A 23 5.03 -10.05 -2.86
CA VAL A 23 6.06 -9.50 -1.95
C VAL A 23 5.92 -10.08 -0.52
N SER A 24 5.17 -11.15 -0.27
CA SER A 24 5.00 -11.73 1.09
C SER A 24 5.92 -12.94 1.25
N PRO A 25 6.85 -13.00 2.22
CA PRO A 25 7.77 -14.13 2.35
C PRO A 25 7.12 -15.47 2.73
N LEU A 26 5.80 -15.54 2.92
CA LEU A 26 5.06 -16.76 3.26
C LEU A 26 3.75 -16.74 2.46
N GLY A 27 3.57 -17.74 1.58
CA GLY A 27 2.52 -17.82 0.55
C GLY A 27 1.07 -17.92 1.04
N PRO A 28 0.14 -18.38 0.16
CA PRO A 28 0.10 -19.83 -0.03
C PRO A 28 0.01 -20.27 -1.50
N SER A 29 0.58 -21.46 -1.70
CA SER A 29 0.30 -22.45 -2.75
C SER A 29 -0.92 -22.18 -3.64
N ARG A 30 -0.62 -22.11 -4.93
CA ARG A 30 -1.50 -22.25 -6.10
C ARG A 30 -2.72 -23.16 -5.79
N PRO A 31 -3.96 -22.64 -5.76
CA PRO A 31 -5.12 -23.51 -5.73
C PRO A 31 -5.27 -24.18 -7.10
N GLY A 32 -5.54 -25.50 -7.09
CA GLY A 32 -5.88 -26.26 -8.30
C GLY A 32 -7.15 -25.72 -8.99
N PRO A 33 -7.44 -26.15 -10.23
CA PRO A 33 -8.43 -25.53 -11.10
C PRO A 33 -9.92 -25.82 -10.75
N SER A 34 -10.31 -25.83 -9.47
CA SER A 34 -11.65 -26.29 -9.05
C SER A 34 -12.39 -25.43 -8.01
N ALA A 35 -12.11 -24.13 -7.89
CA ALA A 35 -12.90 -23.24 -7.01
C ALA A 35 -13.84 -22.31 -7.82
N PRO A 36 -15.12 -22.17 -7.40
CA PRO A 36 -16.13 -21.40 -8.13
C PRO A 36 -15.88 -19.88 -8.04
N PRO A 37 -16.34 -19.08 -9.02
CA PRO A 37 -16.19 -17.64 -9.00
C PRO A 37 -17.09 -17.04 -7.92
N THR A 38 -16.54 -16.76 -6.75
CA THR A 38 -17.25 -15.96 -5.74
C THR A 38 -17.14 -14.50 -6.15
N THR A 39 -18.20 -14.02 -6.79
CA THR A 39 -18.42 -12.65 -7.22
C THR A 39 -18.54 -11.74 -5.99
N SER A 40 -17.42 -11.24 -5.50
CA SER A 40 -17.39 -9.97 -4.76
C SER A 40 -16.26 -9.14 -5.37
N PRO A 41 -16.49 -7.87 -5.75
CA PRO A 41 -15.41 -7.00 -6.19
C PRO A 41 -14.65 -6.58 -4.95
N THR A 42 -13.82 -7.48 -4.42
CA THR A 42 -12.80 -7.08 -3.46
C THR A 42 -11.85 -6.20 -4.26
N PRO A 43 -11.69 -4.90 -3.93
CA PRO A 43 -10.81 -4.03 -4.70
C PRO A 43 -9.42 -4.69 -4.71
N LEU A 44 -8.87 -4.88 -5.90
CA LEU A 44 -7.60 -5.56 -6.16
C LEU A 44 -6.43 -4.71 -5.66
N LEU A 45 -6.42 -4.34 -4.38
CA LEU A 45 -5.28 -3.69 -3.78
C LEU A 45 -4.12 -4.71 -3.77
N PRO A 46 -2.93 -4.35 -4.25
CA PRO A 46 -1.77 -5.23 -4.14
C PRO A 46 -1.55 -5.67 -2.69
N GLN A 47 -1.15 -6.92 -2.45
CA GLN A 47 -0.86 -7.41 -1.08
C GLN A 47 0.15 -6.51 -0.34
N ALA A 48 1.08 -5.91 -1.10
CA ALA A 48 1.99 -4.91 -0.58
C ALA A 48 1.24 -3.73 0.07
N ALA A 49 0.18 -3.22 -0.55
CA ALA A 49 -0.62 -2.11 -0.03
C ALA A 49 -1.37 -2.46 1.27
N GLU A 50 -1.83 -3.71 1.43
CA GLU A 50 -2.48 -4.16 2.67
C GLU A 50 -1.55 -4.10 3.88
N ARG A 51 -0.25 -4.35 3.71
CA ARG A 51 0.71 -4.23 4.82
C ARG A 51 0.84 -2.79 5.33
N TYR A 52 0.79 -1.83 4.42
CA TYR A 52 0.85 -0.40 4.77
C TYR A 52 -0.49 0.15 5.26
N ARG A 53 -1.59 -0.60 5.13
CA ARG A 53 -2.92 -0.18 5.57
C ARG A 53 -3.04 -0.09 7.10
N HIS A 54 -2.33 -0.95 7.82
CA HIS A 54 -2.50 -1.13 9.26
C HIS A 54 -1.25 -0.82 10.11
N GLN A 55 -0.12 -0.47 9.49
CA GLN A 55 1.14 -0.27 10.21
C GLN A 55 1.52 1.20 10.37
N GLU A 56 2.05 1.54 11.55
CA GLU A 56 2.57 2.87 11.85
C GLU A 56 3.87 3.14 11.06
N THR A 57 4.04 4.40 10.65
CA THR A 57 5.19 4.85 9.85
C THR A 57 6.49 4.58 10.60
N GLY A 58 7.34 3.69 10.04
CA GLY A 58 8.65 3.37 10.61
C GLY A 58 8.98 1.87 10.71
N THR A 59 7.97 0.99 10.66
CA THR A 59 8.17 -0.48 10.69
C THR A 59 8.35 -1.12 9.31
N LEU A 60 7.90 -0.45 8.26
CA LEU A 60 8.01 -0.89 6.87
C LEU A 60 9.03 -0.07 6.08
N PRO A 61 9.65 -0.65 5.04
CA PRO A 61 10.53 0.10 4.16
C PRO A 61 9.80 1.27 3.46
N PRO A 62 10.53 2.31 3.06
CA PRO A 62 9.94 3.49 2.45
C PRO A 62 9.26 3.16 1.11
N HIS A 63 7.95 3.39 1.02
CA HIS A 63 7.14 3.03 -0.15
C HIS A 63 5.99 4.02 -0.39
N ILE A 64 5.58 4.20 -1.65
CA ILE A 64 4.47 5.10 -2.01
C ILE A 64 3.14 4.73 -1.33
N PHE A 65 2.94 3.44 -1.03
CA PHE A 65 1.78 2.98 -0.25
C PHE A 65 1.75 3.51 1.18
N ALA A 66 2.91 3.77 1.79
CA ALA A 66 2.98 4.41 3.10
C ALA A 66 2.43 5.84 3.00
N VAL A 67 2.86 6.61 2.00
CA VAL A 67 2.39 7.99 1.74
C VAL A 67 0.89 8.00 1.49
N ALA A 68 0.39 7.11 0.63
CA ALA A 68 -1.03 6.99 0.32
C ALA A 68 -1.87 6.63 1.57
N SER A 69 -1.38 5.71 2.40
CA SER A 69 -2.03 5.33 3.66
C SER A 69 -2.08 6.50 4.64
N ARG A 70 -0.98 7.27 4.78
CA ARG A 70 -0.95 8.50 5.61
C ARG A 70 -1.98 9.52 5.14
N ALA A 71 -2.04 9.79 3.83
CA ALA A 71 -3.00 10.71 3.24
C ALA A 71 -4.45 10.23 3.44
N TYR A 72 -4.72 8.94 3.24
CA TYR A 72 -6.04 8.36 3.48
C TYR A 72 -6.51 8.52 4.93
N HIS A 73 -5.65 8.20 5.89
CA HIS A 73 -5.99 8.33 7.31
C HIS A 73 -6.13 9.80 7.75
N ALA A 74 -5.37 10.71 7.14
CA ALA A 74 -5.54 12.15 7.35
C ALA A 74 -6.88 12.66 6.77
N MET A 75 -7.31 12.16 5.60
CA MET A 75 -8.63 12.47 5.06
C MET A 75 -9.78 11.99 5.96
N LEU A 76 -9.61 10.88 6.67
CA LEU A 76 -10.58 10.37 7.62
C LEU A 76 -10.57 11.09 8.99
N GLY A 77 -9.66 12.04 9.21
CA GLY A 77 -9.56 12.77 10.47
C GLY A 77 -8.99 11.95 11.64
N ARG A 78 -8.29 10.84 11.39
CA ARG A 78 -7.73 9.97 12.44
C ARG A 78 -6.46 10.52 13.10
N ARG A 79 -5.98 11.70 12.69
CA ARG A 79 -4.74 12.35 13.17
C ARG A 79 -4.98 13.57 14.06
N GLY A 80 -6.15 13.68 14.69
CA GLY A 80 -6.44 14.74 15.67
C GLY A 80 -6.88 16.08 15.08
N GLY A 81 -6.74 16.27 13.77
CA GLY A 81 -7.52 17.25 12.99
C GLY A 81 -8.72 16.55 12.36
N GLY A 82 -9.85 17.23 12.22
CA GLY A 82 -11.04 16.68 11.55
C GLY A 82 -10.77 16.21 10.11
N PRO A 83 -11.74 15.57 9.45
CA PRO A 83 -11.61 15.13 8.06
C PRO A 83 -11.20 16.29 7.14
N GLN A 84 -10.08 16.14 6.44
CA GLN A 84 -9.54 17.20 5.56
C GLN A 84 -8.97 16.62 4.26
N SER A 85 -9.27 17.27 3.13
CA SER A 85 -8.72 16.87 1.83
C SER A 85 -7.20 16.84 1.86
N GLN A 86 -6.61 15.83 1.21
CA GLN A 86 -5.16 15.66 1.09
C GLN A 86 -4.76 15.61 -0.39
N CYS A 87 -3.55 16.08 -0.70
CA CYS A 87 -2.97 15.96 -2.04
C CYS A 87 -1.61 15.27 -1.96
N ILE A 88 -1.26 14.54 -3.03
CA ILE A 88 0.06 13.94 -3.22
C ILE A 88 0.61 14.51 -4.53
N VAL A 89 1.80 15.09 -4.47
CA VAL A 89 2.53 15.61 -5.64
C VAL A 89 3.74 14.71 -5.85
N ILE A 90 3.91 14.21 -7.08
CA ILE A 90 5.00 13.33 -7.51
C ILE A 90 5.92 14.11 -8.45
#